data_AF-A0A0D1YYP0-F1
#
_entry.id   AF-A0A0D1YYP0-F1
#
_cell.length_a   1.000
_cell.length_b   1.000
_cell.length_c   1.000
_cell.angle_alpha   90.00
_cell.angle_beta   90.00
_cell.angle_gamma   90.00
#
_symmetry.space_group_name_H-M   'P 1'
#
loop_
_entity.id
_entity.type
_entity.pdbx_description
1 polymer ?
#
loop_
_entity_poly.entity_id
_entity_poly.type
_entity_poly.pdbx_seq_one_letter_code
_entity_poly.pdbx_strand_id
1 'polypeptide(L)'
;MGRAQVEDNDWYGVQDPRKRKQIQDRLAQRARRKRLAEAKSCSTSSPDAGKTASTSPESSTDSSSRDSIDESLQPLTVSIPRSPGSYPAFISPSTKPDTCMQVYMNGSVFTALFQNGAMMGLVCSSTFASKSTPFGSEIPATLRPTTLQINNVHPSWIDRFPFPKMRDNMITLLSVIDEEEFMADLFCMTSFTVDAGAASWDPRAWRIGKEFSAKWGYLFY
;
A
#
# COMPACT_ATOMS: atom_id res chain seq x y z
N MET A 1 25.18 37.41 -6.27
CA MET A 1 24.36 36.25 -5.83
C MET A 1 22.91 36.52 -6.19
N GLY A 2 22.43 36.04 -7.33
CA GLY A 2 21.03 36.25 -7.74
C GLY A 2 20.07 35.39 -6.92
N ARG A 3 19.04 35.99 -6.33
CA ARG A 3 17.90 35.23 -5.78
C ARG A 3 17.05 34.79 -6.97
N ALA A 4 16.88 33.48 -7.16
CA ALA A 4 15.90 32.96 -8.12
C ALA A 4 14.50 33.48 -7.75
N GLN A 5 13.80 34.09 -8.69
CA GLN A 5 12.48 34.66 -8.44
C GLN A 5 11.46 33.54 -8.18
N VAL A 6 10.38 33.87 -7.47
CA VAL A 6 9.33 32.89 -7.15
C VAL A 6 8.68 32.35 -8.43
N GLU A 7 8.48 33.23 -9.40
CA GLU A 7 7.92 32.98 -10.75
C GLU A 7 8.64 31.85 -11.51
N ASP A 8 9.96 31.68 -11.35
CA ASP A 8 10.72 30.59 -12.01
C ASP A 8 10.25 29.18 -11.61
N ASN A 9 9.49 29.04 -10.53
CA ASN A 9 9.07 27.75 -9.97
C ASN A 9 7.66 27.34 -10.38
N ASP A 10 6.91 28.22 -11.05
CA ASP A 10 5.56 27.91 -11.49
C ASP A 10 5.61 27.23 -12.88
N TRP A 11 5.35 25.94 -12.89
CA TRP A 11 5.41 25.10 -14.08
C TRP A 11 4.07 25.00 -14.82
N TYR A 12 2.98 25.50 -14.24
CA TYR A 12 1.62 25.35 -14.77
C TYR A 12 1.39 26.08 -16.11
N GLY A 13 2.14 27.17 -16.37
CA GLY A 13 2.06 27.95 -17.62
C GLY A 13 3.03 27.52 -18.74
N VAL A 14 3.91 26.53 -18.50
CA VAL A 14 5.04 26.26 -19.42
C VAL A 14 4.62 25.30 -20.55
N GLN A 15 4.49 25.85 -21.76
CA GLN A 15 4.14 25.13 -23.00
C GLN A 15 5.24 24.16 -23.48
N ASP A 16 6.52 24.48 -23.26
CA ASP A 16 7.66 23.67 -23.71
C ASP A 16 7.92 22.48 -22.76
N PRO A 17 7.78 21.21 -23.22
CA PRO A 17 7.95 20.03 -22.36
C PRO A 17 9.34 19.93 -21.71
N ARG A 18 10.40 20.39 -22.40
CA ARG A 18 11.78 20.30 -21.89
C ARG A 18 12.01 21.28 -20.75
N LYS A 19 11.45 22.50 -20.86
CA LYS A 19 11.51 23.51 -19.80
C LYS A 19 10.66 23.12 -18.59
N ARG A 20 9.46 22.57 -18.81
CA ARG A 20 8.61 22.03 -17.72
C ARG A 20 9.36 20.97 -16.90
N LYS A 21 9.97 20.00 -17.58
CA LYS A 21 10.78 18.95 -16.93
C LYS A 21 11.96 19.52 -16.14
N GLN A 22 12.70 20.48 -16.68
CA GLN A 22 13.80 21.13 -15.95
C GLN A 22 13.34 21.84 -14.67
N ILE A 23 12.17 22.49 -14.66
CA ILE A 23 11.62 23.14 -13.46
C ILE A 23 11.22 22.09 -12.42
N GLN A 24 10.57 21.00 -12.85
CA GLN A 24 10.20 19.88 -11.98
C GLN A 24 11.44 19.19 -11.36
N ASP A 25 12.45 18.86 -12.17
CA ASP A 25 13.72 18.28 -11.69
C ASP A 25 14.40 19.19 -10.65
N ARG A 26 14.41 20.51 -10.88
CA ARG A 26 14.97 21.50 -9.96
C ARG A 26 14.21 21.56 -8.64
N LEU A 27 12.87 21.47 -8.67
CA LEU A 27 12.03 21.42 -7.47
C LEU A 27 12.24 20.12 -6.68
N ALA A 28 12.28 18.97 -7.35
CA ALA A 28 12.57 17.68 -6.73
C ALA A 28 13.96 17.67 -6.05
N GLN A 29 14.99 18.22 -6.71
CA GLN A 29 16.31 18.38 -6.11
C GLN A 29 16.30 19.30 -4.88
N ARG A 30 15.55 20.42 -4.91
CA ARG A 30 15.39 21.31 -3.74
C ARG A 30 14.71 20.57 -2.57
N ALA A 31 13.64 19.83 -2.83
CA ALA A 31 12.95 19.03 -1.81
C ALA A 31 13.86 17.95 -1.21
N ARG A 32 14.63 17.23 -2.04
CA ARG A 32 15.61 16.24 -1.58
C ARG A 32 16.71 16.87 -0.72
N ARG A 33 17.25 18.02 -1.12
CA ARG A 33 18.26 18.75 -0.32
C ARG A 33 17.69 19.24 1.02
N LYS A 34 16.43 19.69 1.05
CA LYS A 34 15.74 20.06 2.29
C LYS A 34 15.61 18.87 3.25
N ARG A 35 15.09 17.72 2.79
CA ARG A 35 14.99 16.49 3.60
C ARG A 35 16.35 16.02 4.15
N LEU A 36 17.41 16.09 3.34
CA LEU A 36 18.77 15.74 3.77
C LEU A 36 19.36 16.73 4.79
N ALA A 37 19.04 18.03 4.68
CA ALA A 37 19.44 19.04 5.66
C ALA A 37 18.67 18.88 6.99
N GLU A 38 17.38 18.57 6.93
CA GLU A 38 16.52 18.29 8.10
C GLU A 38 17.01 17.03 8.83
N ALA A 39 17.22 15.93 8.11
CA ALA A 39 17.80 14.71 8.67
C ALA A 39 19.18 14.95 9.31
N LYS A 40 20.03 15.77 8.67
CA LYS A 40 21.34 16.14 9.25
C LYS A 40 21.21 17.02 10.50
N SER A 41 20.25 17.95 10.53
CA SER A 41 20.01 18.80 11.71
C SER A 41 19.54 18.00 12.93
N CYS A 42 18.77 16.93 12.71
CA CYS A 42 18.35 16.00 13.77
C CYS A 42 19.51 15.17 14.34
N SER A 43 20.63 15.03 13.61
CA SER A 43 21.81 14.27 14.06
C SER A 43 22.83 15.07 14.88
N THR A 44 22.58 16.38 15.11
CA THR A 44 23.58 17.30 15.69
C THR A 44 23.16 17.95 17.02
N SER A 45 22.04 17.56 17.62
CA SER A 45 21.59 18.09 18.92
C SER A 45 21.96 17.17 20.10
N SER A 46 23.27 16.99 20.37
CA SER A 46 23.81 16.49 21.65
C SER A 46 25.33 16.72 21.79
N PRO A 47 25.74 17.75 22.53
CA PRO A 47 26.98 17.82 23.33
C PRO A 47 26.62 18.02 24.83
N ASP A 48 27.43 17.80 25.88
CA ASP A 48 28.77 17.25 26.15
C ASP A 48 28.86 17.07 27.71
N ALA A 49 29.85 16.54 28.42
CA ALA A 49 31.14 15.85 28.18
C ALA A 49 31.57 15.15 29.50
N GLY A 50 32.56 14.23 29.48
CA GLY A 50 33.45 14.05 30.64
C GLY A 50 34.13 12.68 30.83
N LYS A 51 35.46 12.66 30.97
CA LYS A 51 36.28 11.46 31.29
C LYS A 51 36.78 11.49 32.74
N THR A 52 36.80 10.33 33.40
CA THR A 52 37.89 9.92 34.33
C THR A 52 37.85 8.41 34.59
N ALA A 53 38.96 7.82 35.03
CA ALA A 53 39.12 6.38 35.25
C ALA A 53 39.67 6.08 36.65
N SER A 54 39.13 5.04 37.32
CA SER A 54 39.79 4.36 38.46
C SER A 54 39.05 3.08 38.89
N THR A 55 39.76 1.94 38.78
CA THR A 55 39.89 0.82 39.74
C THR A 55 38.68 0.16 40.45
N SER A 56 38.67 -1.18 40.39
CA SER A 56 37.98 -2.22 41.18
C SER A 56 38.12 -2.07 42.73
N PRO A 57 37.37 -2.79 43.64
CA PRO A 57 36.95 -4.20 43.48
C PRO A 57 35.65 -4.76 44.15
N GLU A 58 35.35 -6.01 43.74
CA GLU A 58 34.83 -7.19 44.48
C GLU A 58 33.37 -7.38 45.02
N SER A 59 32.84 -8.57 44.68
CA SER A 59 31.84 -9.42 45.39
C SER A 59 30.37 -8.95 45.46
N SER A 60 29.34 -9.81 45.40
CA SER A 60 29.24 -11.28 45.21
C SER A 60 27.85 -11.67 44.65
N THR A 61 27.74 -12.88 44.05
CA THR A 61 26.53 -13.77 43.88
C THR A 61 25.13 -13.14 43.67
N ASP A 62 24.30 -13.60 42.73
CA ASP A 62 23.91 -15.02 42.62
C ASP A 62 23.26 -15.41 41.26
N SER A 63 23.26 -16.74 41.03
CA SER A 63 22.41 -17.61 40.19
C SER A 63 22.00 -17.25 38.74
N SER A 64 22.16 -18.27 37.90
CA SER A 64 21.91 -18.28 36.46
C SER A 64 20.52 -18.82 36.07
N SER A 65 19.90 -18.22 35.06
CA SER A 65 19.21 -18.97 34.01
C SER A 65 19.41 -18.28 32.66
N ARG A 66 19.89 -19.05 31.68
CA ARG A 66 19.93 -18.64 30.26
C ARG A 66 18.79 -19.37 29.57
N ASP A 67 17.83 -18.62 29.05
CA ASP A 67 16.94 -19.16 28.00
C ASP A 67 17.12 -18.34 26.72
N SER A 68 17.13 -19.07 25.61
CA SER A 68 17.57 -18.58 24.31
C SER A 68 16.42 -18.04 23.49
N ILE A 69 16.75 -17.11 22.59
CA ILE A 69 15.83 -16.53 21.62
C ILE A 69 15.35 -17.61 20.64
N ASP A 70 14.03 -17.77 20.51
CA ASP A 70 13.38 -18.29 19.30
C ASP A 70 12.07 -17.53 19.04
N GLU A 71 12.18 -16.25 18.70
CA GLU A 71 11.04 -15.47 18.22
C GLU A 71 10.79 -15.80 16.75
N SER A 72 10.22 -16.99 16.53
CA SER A 72 9.76 -17.40 15.20
C SER A 72 8.57 -16.54 14.78
N LEU A 73 8.86 -15.48 14.03
CA LEU A 73 7.87 -14.66 13.32
C LEU A 73 7.20 -15.48 12.21
N GLN A 74 6.35 -16.43 12.59
CA GLN A 74 5.46 -17.10 11.67
C GLN A 74 4.53 -16.05 11.06
N PRO A 75 4.40 -15.98 9.72
CA PRO A 75 3.42 -15.10 9.10
C PRO A 75 2.04 -15.42 9.65
N LEU A 76 1.32 -14.40 10.13
CA LEU A 76 -0.10 -14.53 10.48
C LEU A 76 -0.88 -14.84 9.21
N THR A 77 -0.99 -16.12 8.88
CA THR A 77 -1.80 -16.65 7.79
C THR A 77 -3.27 -16.52 8.19
N VAL A 78 -3.82 -15.32 8.03
CA VAL A 78 -5.25 -15.08 8.18
C VAL A 78 -5.98 -16.03 7.23
N SER A 79 -6.66 -17.02 7.81
CA SER A 79 -7.44 -18.02 7.08
C SER A 79 -8.73 -17.39 6.55
N ILE A 80 -8.60 -16.60 5.48
CA ILE A 80 -9.74 -15.93 4.85
C ILE A 80 -10.68 -16.97 4.25
N PRO A 81 -11.99 -16.94 4.58
CA PRO A 81 -12.97 -17.83 3.96
C PRO A 81 -12.96 -17.70 2.43
N ARG A 82 -12.82 -18.83 1.73
CA ARG A 82 -12.91 -18.91 0.27
C ARG A 82 -14.37 -18.94 -0.24
N SER A 83 -15.33 -18.75 0.65
CA SER A 83 -16.77 -18.66 0.38
C SER A 83 -17.24 -17.21 0.47
N PRO A 84 -18.21 -16.77 -0.36
CA PRO A 84 -18.86 -15.47 -0.16
C PRO A 84 -19.47 -15.42 1.25
N GLY A 85 -19.08 -14.41 2.02
CA GLY A 85 -19.53 -14.26 3.40
C GLY A 85 -19.31 -12.83 3.86
N SER A 86 -20.39 -12.17 4.26
CA SER A 86 -20.31 -10.91 4.99
C SER A 86 -19.63 -11.15 6.34
N TYR A 87 -18.62 -10.35 6.65
CA TYR A 87 -17.93 -10.43 7.94
C TYR A 87 -18.91 -10.00 9.05
N PRO A 88 -19.24 -10.87 10.01
CA PRO A 88 -20.05 -10.47 11.15
C PRO A 88 -19.22 -9.54 12.03
N ALA A 89 -19.56 -8.25 12.04
CA ALA A 89 -19.03 -7.30 12.99
C ALA A 89 -19.92 -7.33 14.23
N PHE A 90 -19.43 -7.98 15.29
CA PHE A 90 -20.11 -7.99 16.59
C PHE A 90 -19.85 -6.67 17.31
N ILE A 91 -20.72 -5.69 17.06
CA ILE A 91 -20.73 -4.44 17.82
C ILE A 91 -21.66 -4.65 19.02
N SER A 92 -21.10 -4.84 20.21
CA SER A 92 -21.87 -4.81 21.46
C SER A 92 -22.07 -3.34 21.88
N PRO A 93 -23.29 -2.76 21.79
CA PRO A 93 -23.52 -1.36 22.17
C PRO A 93 -23.67 -1.20 23.68
N SER A 94 -23.59 -2.31 24.44
CA SER A 94 -23.91 -2.37 25.87
C SER A 94 -22.97 -3.33 26.60
N THR A 95 -22.83 -3.11 27.90
CA THR A 95 -22.19 -4.01 28.86
C THR A 95 -23.08 -5.18 29.29
N LYS A 96 -24.31 -5.27 28.76
CA LYS A 96 -25.20 -6.42 28.97
C LYS A 96 -24.94 -7.50 27.91
N PRO A 97 -24.83 -8.79 28.29
CA PRO A 97 -24.51 -9.88 27.35
C PRO A 97 -25.60 -10.12 26.29
N ASP A 98 -26.85 -9.72 26.57
CA ASP A 98 -28.03 -10.12 25.80
C ASP A 98 -28.38 -9.16 24.64
N THR A 99 -27.48 -8.25 24.23
CA THR A 99 -27.75 -7.28 23.15
C THR A 99 -26.61 -7.20 22.14
N CYS A 100 -26.26 -8.35 21.58
CA CYS A 100 -25.42 -8.45 20.39
C CYS A 100 -26.22 -8.05 19.14
N MET A 101 -25.93 -6.88 18.56
CA MET A 101 -26.39 -6.54 17.21
C MET A 101 -25.42 -7.13 16.19
N GLN A 102 -25.88 -8.11 15.42
CA GLN A 102 -25.10 -8.68 14.31
C GLN A 102 -25.17 -7.72 13.12
N VAL A 103 -24.19 -6.82 13.03
CA VAL A 103 -24.07 -5.85 11.93
C VAL A 103 -23.25 -6.49 10.81
N TYR A 104 -23.87 -6.63 9.64
CA TYR A 104 -23.18 -6.99 8.41
C TYR A 104 -22.55 -5.72 7.82
N MET A 105 -21.24 -5.56 8.00
CA MET A 105 -20.49 -4.51 7.32
C MET A 105 -20.39 -4.84 5.82
N ASN A 106 -20.85 -3.92 4.97
CA ASN A 106 -20.56 -4.00 3.54
C ASN A 106 -19.05 -3.83 3.35
N GLY A 107 -18.40 -4.78 2.68
CA GLY A 107 -16.96 -4.73 2.46
C GLY A 107 -16.58 -3.52 1.61
N SER A 108 -15.63 -2.71 2.09
CA SER A 108 -15.04 -1.65 1.26
C SER A 108 -14.23 -2.24 0.11
N VAL A 109 -13.92 -1.42 -0.91
CA VAL A 109 -12.98 -1.82 -1.97
C VAL A 109 -11.64 -2.31 -1.41
N PHE A 110 -11.13 -1.68 -0.34
CA PHE A 110 -9.89 -2.10 0.35
C PHE A 110 -10.04 -3.46 1.02
N THR A 111 -11.20 -3.73 1.61
CA THR A 111 -11.53 -5.03 2.20
C THR A 111 -11.51 -6.13 1.14
N ALA A 112 -12.06 -5.87 -0.05
CA ALA A 112 -12.01 -6.80 -1.18
C ALA A 112 -10.58 -6.99 -1.76
N LEU A 113 -9.83 -5.91 -1.98
CA LEU A 113 -8.43 -5.96 -2.46
C LEU A 113 -7.48 -6.63 -1.46
N PHE A 114 -7.74 -6.49 -0.16
CA PHE A 114 -7.01 -7.21 0.89
C PHE A 114 -7.26 -8.71 0.79
N GLN A 115 -8.53 -9.14 0.72
CA GLN A 115 -8.91 -10.55 0.58
C GLN A 115 -8.34 -11.20 -0.67
N ASN A 116 -8.48 -10.55 -1.83
CA ASN A 116 -7.99 -11.05 -3.11
C ASN A 116 -6.47 -11.29 -3.05
N GLY A 117 -5.71 -10.32 -2.55
CA GLY A 117 -4.26 -10.50 -2.40
C GLY A 117 -3.88 -11.56 -1.38
N ALA A 118 -4.54 -11.61 -0.22
CA ALA A 118 -4.28 -12.63 0.80
C ALA A 118 -4.64 -14.05 0.31
N MET A 119 -5.67 -14.21 -0.53
CA MET A 119 -5.98 -15.47 -1.22
C MET A 119 -4.83 -15.92 -2.13
N MET A 120 -4.14 -14.97 -2.78
CA MET A 120 -2.96 -15.18 -3.63
C MET A 120 -1.62 -15.17 -2.87
N GLY A 121 -1.62 -15.05 -1.53
CA GLY A 121 -0.40 -14.95 -0.72
C GLY A 121 0.36 -13.61 -0.80
N LEU A 122 -0.27 -12.56 -1.37
CA LEU A 122 0.34 -11.24 -1.55
C LEU A 122 0.25 -10.38 -0.27
N VAL A 123 1.40 -9.98 0.25
CA VAL A 123 1.51 -9.09 1.42
C VAL A 123 0.97 -7.68 1.11
N CYS A 124 0.13 -7.12 1.98
CA CYS A 124 -0.54 -5.83 1.73
C CYS A 124 0.39 -4.61 1.78
N SER A 125 1.53 -4.71 2.49
CA SER A 125 2.57 -3.69 2.55
C SER A 125 3.62 -3.80 1.43
N SER A 126 3.46 -4.73 0.48
CA SER A 126 4.40 -4.88 -0.64
C SER A 126 4.22 -3.74 -1.65
N THR A 127 5.21 -2.87 -1.74
CA THR A 127 5.39 -1.88 -2.82
C THR A 127 6.35 -2.38 -3.91
N PHE A 128 6.87 -3.61 -3.77
CA PHE A 128 7.83 -4.16 -4.73
C PHE A 128 7.14 -4.54 -6.04
N ALA A 129 7.80 -4.16 -7.15
CA ALA A 129 7.46 -4.64 -8.47
C ALA A 129 8.12 -6.00 -8.71
N SER A 130 7.35 -6.97 -9.20
CA SER A 130 7.80 -8.33 -9.50
C SER A 130 7.02 -8.91 -10.67
N LYS A 131 7.35 -10.13 -11.09
CA LYS A 131 6.51 -10.93 -12.01
C LYS A 131 5.57 -11.76 -11.18
N SER A 132 4.32 -11.92 -11.60
CA SER A 132 3.35 -12.75 -10.89
C SER A 132 3.64 -14.24 -11.12
N THR A 133 3.48 -15.05 -10.08
CA THR A 133 3.59 -16.51 -10.16
C THR A 133 2.28 -17.12 -10.67
N PRO A 134 2.30 -18.10 -11.60
CA PRO A 134 1.09 -18.82 -11.99
C PRO A 134 0.43 -19.52 -10.79
N PHE A 135 -0.90 -19.44 -10.71
CA PHE A 135 -1.71 -20.17 -9.72
C PHE A 135 -2.52 -21.28 -10.39
N GLY A 136 -2.88 -22.31 -9.61
CA GLY A 136 -3.65 -23.46 -10.07
C GLY A 136 -5.16 -23.23 -10.06
N SER A 137 -5.90 -24.33 -10.00
CA SER A 137 -7.37 -24.30 -10.01
C SER A 137 -8.00 -23.73 -8.74
N GLU A 138 -7.24 -23.69 -7.64
CA GLU A 138 -7.64 -23.19 -6.32
C GLU A 138 -7.88 -21.68 -6.25
N ILE A 139 -7.26 -20.91 -7.15
CA ILE A 139 -7.49 -19.46 -7.27
C ILE A 139 -8.59 -19.21 -8.33
N PRO A 140 -9.59 -18.33 -8.07
CA PRO A 140 -10.60 -17.95 -9.04
C PRO A 140 -9.98 -17.41 -10.34
N ALA A 141 -10.55 -17.78 -11.50
CA ALA A 141 -10.00 -17.45 -12.81
C ALA A 141 -9.84 -15.94 -13.06
N THR A 142 -10.65 -15.11 -12.40
CA THR A 142 -10.62 -13.64 -12.45
C THR A 142 -9.44 -13.01 -11.70
N LEU A 143 -8.84 -13.74 -10.75
CA LEU A 143 -7.63 -13.31 -10.03
C LEU A 143 -6.35 -13.91 -10.60
N ARG A 144 -6.40 -15.05 -11.31
CA ARG A 144 -5.19 -15.67 -11.89
C ARG A 144 -4.42 -14.66 -12.77
N PRO A 145 -3.09 -14.59 -12.68
CA PRO A 145 -2.27 -13.71 -13.51
C PRO A 145 -2.48 -13.93 -15.00
N THR A 146 -2.44 -12.84 -15.76
CA THR A 146 -2.44 -12.88 -17.23
C THR A 146 -1.06 -13.25 -17.77
N THR A 147 -0.99 -13.55 -19.07
CA THR A 147 0.28 -13.71 -19.79
C THR A 147 1.16 -12.46 -19.69
N LEU A 148 0.58 -11.25 -19.63
CA LEU A 148 1.36 -10.02 -19.48
C LEU A 148 2.02 -9.97 -18.09
N GLN A 149 1.26 -10.29 -17.04
CA GLN A 149 1.68 -10.27 -15.64
C GLN A 149 2.78 -11.29 -15.31
N ILE A 150 2.73 -12.48 -15.94
CA ILE A 150 3.77 -13.51 -15.81
C ILE A 150 5.08 -13.06 -16.49
N ASN A 151 5.00 -12.32 -17.58
CA ASN A 151 6.17 -11.95 -18.37
C ASN A 151 6.80 -10.60 -18.00
N ASN A 152 6.05 -9.66 -17.43
CA ASN A 152 6.48 -8.30 -17.15
C ASN A 152 6.55 -8.00 -15.65
N VAL A 153 7.62 -7.32 -15.24
CA VAL A 153 7.77 -6.81 -13.87
C VAL A 153 6.81 -5.64 -13.67
N HIS A 154 5.95 -5.72 -12.66
CA HIS A 154 4.96 -4.70 -12.37
C HIS A 154 4.61 -4.66 -10.86
N PRO A 155 4.00 -3.56 -10.36
CA PRO A 155 3.61 -3.43 -8.96
C PRO A 155 2.60 -4.52 -8.53
N SER A 156 2.96 -5.28 -7.49
CA SER A 156 2.16 -6.41 -6.98
C SER A 156 0.79 -6.02 -6.38
N TRP A 157 0.50 -4.74 -6.21
CA TRP A 157 -0.83 -4.27 -5.83
C TRP A 157 -1.86 -4.38 -6.96
N ILE A 158 -1.43 -4.34 -8.23
CA ILE A 158 -2.31 -4.46 -9.41
C ILE A 158 -2.99 -5.84 -9.46
N ASP A 159 -2.27 -6.90 -9.08
CA ASP A 159 -2.78 -8.28 -9.05
C ASP A 159 -4.09 -8.44 -8.28
N ARG A 160 -4.31 -7.62 -7.24
CA ARG A 160 -5.45 -7.68 -6.32
C ARG A 160 -6.82 -7.41 -6.96
N PHE A 161 -6.85 -6.75 -8.12
CA PHE A 161 -8.09 -6.42 -8.81
C PHE A 161 -8.62 -7.63 -9.62
N PRO A 162 -9.93 -7.95 -9.55
CA PRO A 162 -10.51 -9.09 -10.27
C PRO A 162 -10.76 -8.81 -11.77
N PHE A 163 -10.01 -7.89 -12.37
CA PHE A 163 -10.26 -7.37 -13.71
C PHE A 163 -9.04 -7.60 -14.63
N PRO A 164 -8.89 -8.79 -15.24
CA PRO A 164 -7.69 -9.13 -16.03
C PRO A 164 -7.30 -8.08 -17.07
N LYS A 165 -8.27 -7.59 -17.86
CA LYS A 165 -8.07 -6.55 -18.87
C LYS A 165 -7.64 -5.20 -18.27
N MET A 166 -8.20 -4.82 -17.12
CA MET A 166 -7.80 -3.60 -16.41
C MET A 166 -6.37 -3.71 -15.89
N ARG A 167 -5.98 -4.85 -15.30
CA ARG A 167 -4.61 -5.08 -14.85
C ARG A 167 -3.62 -4.99 -16.01
N ASP A 168 -3.93 -5.62 -17.15
CA ASP A 168 -3.08 -5.57 -18.35
C ASP A 168 -2.93 -4.14 -18.90
N ASN A 169 -4.02 -3.39 -18.95
CA ASN A 169 -4.01 -2.00 -19.38
C ASN A 169 -3.21 -1.11 -18.42
N MET A 170 -3.36 -1.29 -17.09
CA MET A 170 -2.56 -0.57 -16.09
C MET A 170 -1.07 -0.84 -16.28
N ILE A 171 -0.68 -2.12 -16.41
CA ILE A 171 0.73 -2.53 -16.60
C ILE A 171 1.31 -1.95 -17.89
N THR A 172 0.54 -1.97 -18.98
CA THR A 172 0.94 -1.41 -20.27
C THR A 172 1.13 0.12 -20.19
N LEU A 173 0.34 0.79 -19.36
CA LEU A 173 0.32 2.24 -19.22
C LEU A 173 1.11 2.78 -18.01
N LEU A 174 1.86 1.94 -17.27
CA LEU A 174 2.65 2.33 -16.09
C LEU A 174 3.62 3.51 -16.32
N SER A 175 4.06 3.76 -17.56
CA SER A 175 4.92 4.90 -17.90
C SER A 175 4.16 6.19 -18.23
N VAL A 176 2.82 6.14 -18.22
CA VAL A 176 1.89 7.22 -18.62
C VAL A 176 0.95 7.59 -17.49
N ILE A 177 0.44 6.62 -16.72
CA ILE A 177 -0.39 6.86 -15.53
C ILE A 177 0.48 7.24 -14.33
N ASP A 178 -0.01 8.15 -13.50
CA ASP A 178 0.57 8.39 -12.18
C ASP A 178 -0.08 7.39 -11.19
N GLU A 179 0.73 6.45 -10.68
CA GLU A 179 0.29 5.43 -9.73
C GLU A 179 -0.20 6.03 -8.41
N GLU A 180 0.43 7.11 -7.93
CA GLU A 180 0.07 7.78 -6.68
C GLU A 180 -1.25 8.54 -6.87
N GLU A 181 -1.48 9.14 -8.04
CA GLU A 181 -2.76 9.77 -8.39
C GLU A 181 -3.90 8.73 -8.46
N PHE A 182 -3.68 7.58 -9.11
CA PHE A 182 -4.67 6.50 -9.15
C PHE A 182 -5.00 5.99 -7.75
N MET A 183 -3.99 5.79 -6.90
CA MET A 183 -4.18 5.33 -5.52
C MET A 183 -4.88 6.39 -4.67
N ALA A 184 -4.49 7.67 -4.77
CA ALA A 184 -5.17 8.76 -4.08
C ALA A 184 -6.66 8.84 -4.45
N ASP A 185 -7.01 8.71 -5.74
CA ASP A 185 -8.39 8.67 -6.18
C ASP A 185 -9.13 7.42 -5.69
N LEU A 186 -8.45 6.26 -5.65
CA LEU A 186 -8.99 5.01 -5.13
C LEU A 186 -9.41 5.17 -3.65
N PHE A 187 -8.58 5.84 -2.84
CA PHE A 187 -8.82 6.13 -1.41
C PHE A 187 -9.82 7.25 -1.15
N CYS A 188 -9.75 8.36 -1.90
CA CYS A 188 -10.38 9.62 -1.53
C CYS A 188 -11.61 9.98 -2.37
N MET A 189 -11.87 9.29 -3.49
CA MET A 189 -13.09 9.44 -4.28
C MET A 189 -14.08 8.30 -4.03
N THR A 190 -15.30 8.43 -4.55
CA THR A 190 -16.21 7.28 -4.70
C THR A 190 -15.67 6.41 -5.85
N SER A 191 -14.73 5.52 -5.54
CA SER A 191 -13.97 4.73 -6.52
C SER A 191 -14.71 3.46 -6.95
N PHE A 192 -14.93 2.53 -6.01
CA PHE A 192 -15.73 1.33 -6.21
C PHE A 192 -16.62 1.04 -5.00
N THR A 193 -17.81 0.49 -5.26
CA THR A 193 -18.58 -0.26 -4.26
C THR A 193 -18.62 -1.74 -4.64
N VAL A 194 -18.75 -2.61 -3.64
CA VAL A 194 -18.87 -4.06 -3.82
C VAL A 194 -20.18 -4.52 -3.19
N ASP A 195 -20.95 -5.33 -3.90
CA ASP A 195 -22.24 -5.83 -3.45
C ASP A 195 -22.10 -6.62 -2.13
N ALA A 196 -23.02 -6.39 -1.20
CA ALA A 196 -22.95 -6.93 0.15
C ALA A 196 -22.96 -8.46 0.18
N GLY A 197 -21.95 -9.08 0.82
CA GLY A 197 -21.81 -10.54 0.92
C GLY A 197 -21.37 -11.25 -0.36
N ALA A 198 -21.12 -10.51 -1.46
CA ALA A 198 -20.60 -11.09 -2.68
C ALA A 198 -19.12 -11.49 -2.57
N ALA A 199 -18.66 -12.33 -3.50
CA ALA A 199 -17.26 -12.68 -3.62
C ALA A 199 -16.42 -11.47 -4.09
N SER A 200 -15.35 -11.15 -3.37
CA SER A 200 -14.42 -10.06 -3.73
C SER A 200 -13.71 -10.27 -5.07
N TRP A 201 -13.68 -11.51 -5.57
CA TRP A 201 -13.15 -11.89 -6.88
C TRP A 201 -14.21 -11.96 -8.00
N ASP A 202 -15.51 -11.74 -7.72
CA ASP A 202 -16.53 -11.66 -8.78
C ASP A 202 -16.56 -10.23 -9.37
N PRO A 203 -16.16 -10.03 -10.64
CA PRO A 203 -16.16 -8.70 -11.27
C PRO A 203 -17.57 -8.10 -11.35
N ARG A 204 -18.60 -8.95 -11.38
CA ARG A 204 -20.02 -8.55 -11.50
C ARG A 204 -20.57 -7.98 -10.20
N ALA A 205 -19.91 -8.23 -9.07
CA ALA A 205 -20.26 -7.66 -7.77
C ALA A 205 -19.75 -6.23 -7.57
N TRP A 206 -18.86 -5.74 -8.44
CA TRP A 206 -18.26 -4.43 -8.31
C TRP A 206 -19.06 -3.39 -9.10
N ARG A 207 -19.14 -2.16 -8.58
CA ARG A 207 -19.67 -0.98 -9.28
C ARG A 207 -18.60 0.09 -9.25
N ILE A 208 -18.23 0.59 -10.42
CA ILE A 208 -17.33 1.74 -10.52
C ILE A 208 -18.13 3.04 -10.26
N GLY A 209 -17.62 3.91 -9.40
CA GLY A 209 -18.25 5.20 -9.12
C GLY A 209 -18.11 6.15 -10.31
N LYS A 210 -19.07 7.06 -10.48
CA LYS A 210 -19.21 7.87 -11.70
C LYS A 210 -17.97 8.72 -11.99
N GLU A 211 -17.41 9.38 -10.98
CA GLU A 211 -16.26 10.27 -11.13
C GLU A 211 -14.97 9.49 -11.41
N PHE A 212 -14.75 8.40 -10.67
CA PHE A 212 -13.62 7.50 -10.88
C PHE A 212 -13.69 6.84 -12.26
N SER A 213 -14.88 6.46 -12.73
CA SER A 213 -15.11 5.96 -14.09
C SER A 213 -14.84 7.02 -15.18
N ALA A 214 -15.18 8.28 -14.92
CA ALA A 214 -14.90 9.36 -15.88
C ALA A 214 -13.39 9.60 -16.08
N LYS A 215 -12.58 9.39 -15.03
CA LYS A 215 -11.12 9.56 -15.08
C LYS A 215 -10.38 8.28 -15.51
N TRP A 216 -10.71 7.13 -14.91
CA TRP A 216 -9.96 5.87 -15.03
C TRP A 216 -10.70 4.78 -15.82
N GLY A 217 -11.95 5.00 -16.23
CA GLY A 217 -12.78 3.99 -16.90
C GLY A 217 -12.22 3.49 -18.24
N TYR A 218 -11.33 4.23 -18.89
CA TYR A 218 -10.62 3.79 -20.09
C TYR A 218 -9.76 2.53 -19.84
N LEU A 219 -9.34 2.27 -18.59
CA LEU A 219 -8.58 1.08 -18.23
C LEU A 219 -9.39 -0.21 -18.43
N PHE A 220 -10.71 -0.16 -18.56
CA PHE A 220 -11.55 -1.37 -18.68
C PHE A 220 -11.75 -1.86 -20.13
N TYR A 221 -11.20 -1.18 -21.14
CA TYR A 221 -11.46 -1.43 -22.57
C TYR A 221 -10.20 -1.73 -23.39
#